data_AF-A0A1E3QD46-F1
#
_entry.id   AF-A0A1E3QD46-F1
#
_cell.length_a   1.000
_cell.length_b   1.000
_cell.length_c   1.000
_cell.angle_alpha   90.00
_cell.angle_beta   90.00
_cell.angle_gamma   90.00
#
_symmetry.space_group_name_H-M   'P 1'
#
loop_
_entity.id
_entity.type
_entity.pdbx_description
1 polymer ?
#
loop_
_entity_poly.entity_id
_entity_poly.type
_entity_poly.pdbx_seq_one_letter_code
_entity_poly.pdbx_strand_id
1 'polypeptide(L)'
;MAQGRASNYFPPYTPLSANGNSSIRSPSPPTTTENMEDDMLFDDGESDYDANGLPYPKPIQRSSFSAPVNFDPDAFLVSQHRYQRLEDLHTQLTNWSSLLQKELVELINRDYADFVGLGKSVSGGSGKVGDMKLVVIGFRREVEGISSRLNGAIQEMDELLQKKRTLREKENLGRSLIFYAQGLQELEIALHIGTSSVTNSAEIEDTYPSLVSRLKSLTIHYHSVRRILKKLPKDHPYVVAQDSRLSKIRTELIGQLTSQQDRDTKIELLSCLSTIMNEVRYERAVR
;
A
#
# COMPACT_ATOMS: atom_id res chain seq x y z
N MET A 1 -39.19 -3.80 -39.85
CA MET A 1 -39.14 -4.45 -38.51
C MET A 1 -37.98 -3.78 -37.76
N ALA A 2 -38.16 -2.68 -37.02
CA ALA A 2 -38.82 -2.57 -35.70
C ALA A 2 -38.21 -3.59 -34.71
N GLN A 3 -37.64 -3.30 -33.54
CA GLN A 3 -37.52 -2.13 -32.64
C GLN A 3 -36.19 -2.33 -31.86
N GLY A 4 -35.43 -1.30 -31.50
CA GLY A 4 -35.66 -0.47 -30.32
C GLY A 4 -35.13 -1.14 -29.05
N ARG A 5 -33.85 -0.95 -28.69
CA ARG A 5 -33.32 -1.31 -27.36
C ARG A 5 -32.83 -0.05 -26.67
N ALA A 6 -33.54 0.30 -25.60
CA ALA A 6 -33.42 1.52 -24.84
C ALA A 6 -32.06 1.65 -24.16
N SER A 7 -31.58 2.89 -24.21
CA SER A 7 -30.58 3.50 -23.34
C SER A 7 -30.84 3.20 -21.86
N ASN A 8 -29.80 2.84 -21.12
CA ASN A 8 -29.70 3.07 -19.68
C ASN A 8 -28.22 3.34 -19.36
N TYR A 9 -27.77 4.53 -19.75
CA TYR A 9 -26.59 5.17 -19.16
C TYR A 9 -26.89 5.43 -17.67
N PHE A 10 -26.24 4.71 -16.77
CA PHE A 10 -26.20 5.05 -15.35
C PHE A 10 -25.05 6.06 -15.13
N PRO A 11 -25.29 7.26 -14.58
CA PRO A 11 -24.24 8.24 -14.33
C PRO A 11 -23.41 7.87 -13.08
N PRO A 12 -22.16 8.35 -12.98
CA PRO A 12 -21.31 8.14 -11.81
C PRO A 12 -21.80 8.96 -10.62
N TYR A 13 -21.86 8.34 -9.45
CA TYR A 13 -22.16 9.01 -8.18
C TYR A 13 -21.09 10.07 -7.87
N THR A 14 -21.51 11.33 -7.82
CA THR A 14 -20.74 12.43 -7.25
C THR A 14 -21.00 12.51 -5.74
N PRO A 15 -19.98 12.78 -4.90
CA PRO A 15 -20.19 13.01 -3.49
C PRO A 15 -20.86 14.38 -3.30
N LEU A 16 -22.00 14.41 -2.60
CA LEU A 16 -22.70 15.64 -2.25
C LEU A 16 -21.81 16.52 -1.36
N SER A 17 -21.67 17.76 -1.80
CA SER A 17 -21.09 18.88 -1.08
C SER A 17 -21.76 19.06 0.29
N ALA A 18 -20.96 19.05 1.34
CA ALA A 18 -21.36 19.43 2.68
C ALA A 18 -21.63 20.94 2.70
N ASN A 19 -22.89 21.34 2.65
CA ASN A 19 -23.31 22.66 3.08
C ASN A 19 -24.66 22.55 3.79
N GLY A 20 -24.61 22.66 5.11
CA GLY A 20 -25.75 22.48 6.00
C GLY A 20 -25.38 22.95 7.39
N ASN A 21 -25.08 24.25 7.53
CA ASN A 21 -25.06 24.91 8.83
C ASN A 21 -26.43 24.73 9.49
N SER A 22 -26.54 23.77 10.39
CA SER A 22 -27.62 23.68 11.37
C SER A 22 -26.98 23.78 12.75
N SER A 23 -26.80 25.02 13.19
CA SER A 23 -26.43 25.32 14.57
C SER A 23 -27.44 24.66 15.51
N ILE A 24 -26.92 23.75 16.34
CA ILE A 24 -27.62 23.15 17.46
C ILE A 24 -27.98 24.30 18.42
N ARG A 25 -29.25 24.70 18.41
CA ARG A 25 -29.80 25.70 19.32
C ARG A 25 -30.23 24.99 20.60
N SER A 26 -29.50 25.23 21.68
CA SER A 26 -29.92 24.93 23.05
C SER A 26 -31.21 25.70 23.39
N PRO A 27 -32.17 25.11 24.13
CA PRO A 27 -33.33 25.85 24.60
C PRO A 27 -32.92 26.75 25.78
N SER A 28 -33.13 28.06 25.65
CA SER A 28 -33.07 29.02 26.76
C SER A 28 -34.36 28.94 27.60
N PRO A 29 -34.30 29.20 28.91
CA PRO A 29 -35.49 29.27 29.77
C PRO A 29 -36.35 30.52 29.44
N PRO A 30 -37.65 30.50 29.76
CA PRO A 30 -38.54 31.62 29.46
C PRO A 30 -38.28 32.81 30.40
N THR A 31 -38.20 33.99 29.81
CA THR A 31 -38.29 35.29 30.50
C THR A 31 -39.77 35.54 30.83
N THR A 32 -40.11 35.57 32.11
CA THR A 32 -41.42 36.02 32.59
C THR A 32 -41.24 37.35 33.32
N THR A 33 -41.79 38.38 32.70
CA THR A 33 -42.30 39.66 33.26
C THR A 33 -42.20 39.83 34.77
N GLU A 34 -41.37 40.79 35.19
CA GLU A 34 -41.40 41.41 36.52
C GLU A 34 -42.66 42.28 36.66
N ASN A 35 -43.66 41.76 37.38
CA ASN A 35 -44.67 42.58 38.04
C ASN A 35 -44.16 42.88 39.45
N MET A 36 -44.10 44.17 39.76
CA MET A 36 -43.88 44.69 41.11
C MET A 36 -45.16 44.49 41.92
N GLU A 37 -45.17 43.52 42.83
CA GLU A 37 -46.08 43.51 43.98
C GLU A 37 -45.24 43.20 45.23
N ASP A 38 -45.22 44.16 46.14
CA ASP A 38 -44.82 44.00 47.54
C ASP A 38 -45.62 42.83 48.11
N ASP A 39 -44.96 41.73 48.47
CA ASP A 39 -45.58 40.71 49.32
C ASP A 39 -44.63 40.31 50.44
N MET A 40 -45.12 40.56 51.64
CA MET A 40 -44.43 40.39 52.90
C MET A 40 -44.09 38.91 53.07
N LEU A 41 -42.82 38.63 53.37
CA LEU A 41 -42.37 37.32 53.87
C LEU A 41 -43.05 37.03 55.21
N PHE A 42 -44.26 36.50 55.15
CA PHE A 42 -44.76 35.60 56.17
C PHE A 42 -44.01 34.28 55.98
N ASP A 43 -42.99 34.11 56.83
CA ASP A 43 -42.48 32.81 57.23
C ASP A 43 -43.66 32.01 57.79
N ASP A 44 -44.44 31.38 56.91
CA ASP A 44 -45.40 30.35 57.29
C ASP A 44 -44.59 29.10 57.61
N GLY A 45 -43.87 29.18 58.72
CA GLY A 45 -43.30 28.03 59.38
C GLY A 45 -44.46 27.08 59.59
N GLU A 46 -44.43 25.97 58.85
CA GLU A 46 -45.33 24.82 58.95
C GLU A 46 -45.41 24.44 60.43
N SER A 47 -46.32 25.07 61.16
CA SER A 47 -46.55 24.74 62.54
C SER A 47 -47.24 23.40 62.43
N ASP A 48 -46.49 22.35 62.78
CA ASP A 48 -46.96 20.97 62.93
C ASP A 48 -48.13 20.85 63.90
N TYR A 49 -48.73 21.96 64.36
CA TYR A 49 -49.73 22.17 65.39
C TYR A 49 -50.91 23.01 64.86
N ASP A 50 -52.12 22.66 65.27
CA ASP A 50 -53.35 23.40 64.97
C ASP A 50 -53.41 24.75 65.72
N ALA A 51 -54.45 25.54 65.47
CA ALA A 51 -54.68 26.82 66.15
C ALA A 51 -54.82 26.69 67.69
N ASN A 52 -54.87 25.47 68.24
CA ASN A 52 -54.92 25.15 69.66
C ASN A 52 -53.60 24.56 70.19
N GLY A 53 -52.53 24.54 69.39
CA GLY A 53 -51.23 23.99 69.77
C GLY A 53 -51.14 22.46 69.76
N LEU A 54 -52.09 21.77 69.10
CA LEU A 54 -52.12 20.31 69.01
C LEU A 54 -51.55 19.80 67.69
N PRO A 55 -50.65 18.80 67.70
CA PRO A 55 -49.98 18.38 66.49
C PRO A 55 -50.93 17.77 65.45
N TYR A 56 -50.80 18.18 64.18
CA TYR A 56 -51.57 17.61 63.07
C TYR A 56 -51.14 16.16 62.78
N PRO A 57 -52.09 15.28 62.38
CA PRO A 57 -51.73 13.95 61.88
C PRO A 57 -50.88 14.08 60.62
N LYS A 58 -49.63 13.60 60.67
CA LYS A 58 -48.75 13.57 59.52
C LYS A 58 -49.28 12.57 58.48
N PRO A 59 -49.53 12.96 57.22
CA PRO A 59 -49.99 12.03 56.20
C PRO A 59 -48.90 10.98 55.92
N ILE A 60 -49.32 9.72 55.71
CA ILE A 60 -48.38 8.65 55.38
C ILE A 60 -47.72 8.94 54.04
N GLN A 61 -46.39 9.05 54.02
CA GLN A 61 -45.60 9.25 52.82
C GLN A 61 -45.13 7.91 52.22
N ARG A 62 -45.02 7.84 50.88
CA ARG A 62 -44.51 6.68 50.13
C ARG A 62 -43.16 6.18 50.63
N SER A 63 -42.27 7.09 51.01
CA SER A 63 -40.93 6.82 51.55
C SER A 63 -40.96 5.93 52.81
N SER A 64 -42.03 6.03 53.61
CA SER A 64 -42.20 5.23 54.84
C SER A 64 -42.33 3.73 54.56
N PHE A 65 -42.84 3.36 53.37
CA PHE A 65 -42.93 1.97 52.92
C PHE A 65 -41.64 1.46 52.27
N SER A 66 -40.72 2.35 51.88
CA SER A 66 -39.48 2.00 51.18
C SER A 66 -38.23 2.02 52.06
N ALA A 67 -38.31 2.56 53.28
CA ALA A 67 -37.13 2.86 54.10
C ALA A 67 -36.58 1.66 54.92
N PRO A 68 -37.39 0.74 55.49
CA PRO A 68 -36.86 -0.40 56.24
C PRO A 68 -36.74 -1.66 55.36
N VAL A 69 -35.57 -2.31 55.37
CA VAL A 69 -35.37 -3.65 54.74
C VAL A 69 -36.24 -4.73 55.41
N ASN A 70 -36.54 -4.55 56.69
CA ASN A 70 -37.48 -5.36 57.46
C ASN A 70 -38.63 -4.45 57.92
N PHE A 71 -39.66 -4.32 57.09
CA PHE A 71 -40.85 -3.55 57.44
C PHE A 71 -41.64 -4.31 58.53
N ASP A 72 -41.69 -3.75 59.73
CA ASP A 72 -42.52 -4.25 60.83
C ASP A 72 -43.84 -3.45 60.88
N PRO A 73 -44.98 -4.07 60.53
CA PRO A 73 -46.27 -3.38 60.50
C PRO A 73 -46.68 -2.91 61.91
N ASP A 74 -46.34 -3.64 62.95
CA ASP A 74 -46.80 -3.35 64.31
C ASP A 74 -46.06 -2.13 64.87
N ALA A 75 -44.73 -2.05 64.68
CA ALA A 75 -43.94 -0.86 65.02
C ALA A 75 -44.32 0.37 64.19
N PHE A 76 -44.65 0.19 62.90
CA PHE A 76 -45.08 1.27 62.01
C PHE A 76 -46.42 1.85 62.45
N LEU A 77 -47.41 0.99 62.72
CA LEU A 77 -48.73 1.38 63.21
C LEU A 77 -48.62 2.13 64.54
N VAL A 78 -47.84 1.63 65.51
CA VAL A 78 -47.64 2.29 66.81
C VAL A 78 -47.03 3.69 66.66
N SER A 79 -46.11 3.88 65.71
CA SER A 79 -45.51 5.20 65.46
C SER A 79 -46.51 6.24 64.96
N GLN A 80 -47.55 5.80 64.22
CA GLN A 80 -48.55 6.63 63.54
C GLN A 80 -49.86 6.79 64.33
N HIS A 81 -50.20 5.82 65.20
CA HIS A 81 -51.43 5.83 66.03
C HIS A 81 -51.50 6.97 67.05
N ARG A 82 -50.39 7.68 67.33
CA ARG A 82 -50.37 8.73 68.37
C ARG A 82 -51.19 9.97 68.04
N TYR A 83 -51.50 10.22 66.76
CA TYR A 83 -52.11 11.47 66.32
C TYR A 83 -53.26 11.33 65.31
N GLN A 84 -53.77 10.11 65.04
CA GLN A 84 -54.75 9.85 63.96
C GLN A 84 -55.86 8.85 64.38
N ARG A 85 -57.09 9.03 63.85
CA ARG A 85 -58.19 8.06 64.03
C ARG A 85 -57.95 6.80 63.20
N LEU A 86 -58.37 5.65 63.72
CA LEU A 86 -58.17 4.34 63.06
C LEU A 86 -58.87 4.26 61.70
N GLU A 87 -60.02 4.92 61.54
CA GLU A 87 -60.78 4.98 60.29
C GLU A 87 -60.02 5.75 59.19
N ASP A 88 -59.40 6.87 59.54
CA ASP A 88 -58.58 7.68 58.63
C ASP A 88 -57.29 6.93 58.24
N LEU A 89 -56.70 6.20 59.18
CA LEU A 89 -55.54 5.36 58.92
C LEU A 89 -55.87 4.20 57.96
N HIS A 90 -57.01 3.55 58.19
CA HIS A 90 -57.49 2.46 57.36
C HIS A 90 -57.75 2.93 55.93
N THR A 91 -58.48 4.04 55.75
CA THR A 91 -58.77 4.60 54.42
C THR A 91 -57.48 5.01 53.70
N GLN A 92 -56.54 5.67 54.37
CA GLN A 92 -55.25 6.03 53.79
C GLN A 92 -54.45 4.80 53.37
N LEU A 93 -54.37 3.76 54.20
CA LEU A 93 -53.65 2.53 53.86
C LEU A 93 -54.29 1.78 52.69
N THR A 94 -55.63 1.72 52.64
CA THR A 94 -56.35 1.12 51.49
C THR A 94 -56.13 1.89 50.19
N ASN A 95 -56.07 3.22 50.26
CA ASN A 95 -55.77 4.07 49.10
C ASN A 95 -54.34 3.86 48.61
N TRP A 96 -53.36 3.79 49.52
CA TRP A 96 -51.97 3.47 49.19
C TRP A 96 -51.82 2.06 48.60
N SER A 97 -52.53 1.06 49.12
CA SER A 97 -52.53 -0.30 48.57
C SER A 97 -53.05 -0.32 47.13
N SER A 98 -54.17 0.35 46.87
CA SER A 98 -54.74 0.48 45.52
C SER A 98 -53.81 1.24 44.57
N LEU A 99 -53.21 2.34 45.03
CA LEU A 99 -52.25 3.12 44.26
C LEU A 99 -51.01 2.31 43.90
N LEU A 100 -50.41 1.61 44.88
CA LEU A 100 -49.24 0.75 44.68
C LEU A 100 -49.56 -0.43 43.77
N GLN A 101 -50.75 -1.02 43.88
CA GLN A 101 -51.19 -2.09 42.97
C GLN A 101 -51.31 -1.57 41.53
N LYS A 102 -51.85 -0.37 41.33
CA LYS A 102 -51.94 0.26 40.01
C LYS A 102 -50.55 0.57 39.45
N GLU A 103 -49.66 1.15 40.25
CA GLU A 103 -48.28 1.43 39.85
C GLU A 103 -47.51 0.16 39.53
N LEU A 104 -47.71 -0.93 40.27
CA LEU A 104 -47.10 -2.23 39.98
C LEU A 104 -47.55 -2.76 38.63
N VAL A 105 -48.86 -2.71 38.34
CA VAL A 105 -49.39 -3.14 37.04
C VAL A 105 -48.85 -2.25 35.91
N GLU A 106 -48.77 -0.94 36.13
CA GLU A 106 -48.21 0.00 35.17
C GLU A 106 -46.71 -0.25 34.91
N LEU A 107 -45.94 -0.50 35.98
CA LEU A 107 -44.53 -0.87 35.91
C LEU A 107 -44.33 -2.18 35.14
N ILE A 108 -45.10 -3.23 35.48
CA ILE A 108 -45.04 -4.52 34.78
C ILE A 108 -45.39 -4.35 33.30
N ASN A 109 -46.43 -3.58 32.99
CA ASN A 109 -46.84 -3.35 31.60
C ASN A 109 -45.78 -2.59 30.81
N ARG A 110 -45.16 -1.57 31.42
CA ARG A 110 -44.06 -0.82 30.81
C ARG A 110 -42.85 -1.73 30.58
N ASP A 111 -42.41 -2.44 31.61
CA ASP A 111 -41.24 -3.30 31.54
C ASP A 111 -41.47 -4.48 30.57
N TYR A 112 -42.70 -4.99 30.46
CA TYR A 112 -43.08 -5.98 29.45
C TYR A 112 -43.01 -5.40 28.03
N ALA A 113 -43.53 -4.19 27.81
CA ALA A 113 -43.45 -3.52 26.52
C ALA A 113 -41.99 -3.28 26.11
N ASP A 114 -41.14 -2.87 27.05
CA ASP A 114 -39.71 -2.66 26.84
C ASP A 114 -39.00 -3.99 26.53
N PHE A 115 -39.29 -5.07 27.28
CA PHE A 115 -38.70 -6.38 27.04
C PHE A 115 -39.09 -6.96 25.68
N VAL A 116 -40.36 -6.83 25.29
CA VAL A 116 -40.84 -7.26 23.96
C VAL A 116 -40.23 -6.40 22.86
N GLY A 117 -40.10 -5.08 23.08
CA GLY A 117 -39.43 -4.16 22.17
C GLY A 117 -37.96 -4.52 21.97
N LEU A 118 -37.24 -4.79 23.06
CA LEU A 118 -35.84 -5.23 23.03
C LEU A 118 -35.70 -6.58 22.34
N GLY A 119 -36.55 -7.55 22.65
CA GLY A 119 -36.57 -8.86 21.99
C GLY A 119 -36.76 -8.75 20.48
N LYS A 120 -37.67 -7.89 20.01
CA LYS A 120 -37.86 -7.61 18.58
C LYS A 120 -36.65 -6.92 17.95
N SER A 121 -36.04 -5.96 18.65
CA SER A 121 -34.84 -5.25 18.18
C SER A 121 -33.64 -6.19 18.06
N VAL A 122 -33.40 -7.04 19.07
CA VAL A 122 -32.30 -8.02 19.08
C VAL A 122 -32.52 -9.09 18.03
N SER A 123 -33.74 -9.62 17.91
CA SER A 123 -34.09 -10.58 16.87
C SER A 123 -33.92 -9.99 15.48
N GLY A 124 -34.33 -8.74 15.24
CA GLY A 124 -34.14 -8.04 13.97
C GLY A 124 -32.68 -7.66 13.70
N GLY A 125 -31.91 -7.36 14.74
CA GLY A 125 -30.48 -7.03 14.67
C GLY A 125 -29.64 -8.23 14.25
N SER A 126 -30.01 -9.45 14.67
CA SER A 126 -29.32 -10.67 14.27
C SER A 126 -29.31 -10.88 12.74
N GLY A 127 -30.41 -10.55 12.06
CA GLY A 127 -30.50 -10.60 10.60
C GLY A 127 -29.55 -9.61 9.93
N LYS A 128 -29.52 -8.36 10.40
CA LYS A 128 -28.60 -7.32 9.88
C LYS A 128 -27.12 -7.70 10.06
N VAL A 129 -26.79 -8.35 11.17
CA VAL A 129 -25.43 -8.87 11.40
C VAL A 129 -25.11 -10.02 10.43
N GLY A 130 -26.09 -10.89 10.15
CA GLY A 130 -25.98 -11.90 9.10
C GLY A 130 -25.71 -11.31 7.72
N ASP A 131 -26.46 -10.28 7.33
CA ASP A 131 -26.29 -9.58 6.05
C ASP A 131 -24.92 -8.91 5.97
N MET A 132 -24.48 -8.24 7.03
CA MET A 132 -23.15 -7.62 7.09
C MET A 132 -22.05 -8.68 6.97
N LYS A 133 -22.19 -9.84 7.61
CA LYS A 133 -21.25 -10.95 7.47
C LYS A 133 -21.19 -11.45 6.02
N LEU A 134 -22.33 -11.55 5.32
CA LEU A 134 -22.37 -11.94 3.92
C LEU A 134 -21.61 -10.94 3.03
N VAL A 135 -21.84 -9.65 3.24
CA VAL A 135 -21.14 -8.57 2.51
C VAL A 135 -19.63 -8.65 2.76
N VAL A 136 -19.19 -8.83 4.00
CA VAL A 136 -17.76 -8.96 4.34
C VAL A 136 -17.13 -10.19 3.69
N ILE A 137 -17.84 -11.32 3.64
CA ILE A 137 -17.36 -12.52 2.94
C ILE A 137 -17.25 -12.26 1.43
N GLY A 138 -18.24 -11.59 0.84
CA GLY A 138 -18.21 -11.17 -0.57
C GLY A 138 -16.99 -10.29 -0.88
N PHE A 139 -16.78 -9.26 -0.07
CA PHE A 139 -15.64 -8.36 -0.20
C PHE A 139 -14.30 -9.09 -0.06
N ARG A 140 -14.16 -10.00 0.92
CA ARG A 140 -12.95 -10.81 1.08
C ARG A 140 -12.66 -11.63 -0.19
N ARG A 141 -13.69 -12.24 -0.78
CA ARG A 141 -13.56 -13.03 -2.01
C ARG A 141 -13.17 -12.16 -3.21
N GLU A 142 -13.71 -10.95 -3.32
CA GLU A 142 -13.32 -9.99 -4.35
C GLU A 142 -11.86 -9.57 -4.22
N VAL A 143 -11.41 -9.26 -3.00
CA VAL A 143 -10.00 -8.92 -2.72
C VAL A 143 -9.08 -10.07 -3.06
N GLU A 144 -9.45 -11.30 -2.70
CA GLU A 144 -8.68 -12.51 -3.04
C GLU A 144 -8.61 -12.73 -4.55
N GLY A 145 -9.71 -12.48 -5.27
CA GLY A 145 -9.75 -12.53 -6.74
C GLY A 145 -8.91 -11.43 -7.41
N ILE A 146 -8.83 -10.24 -6.83
CA ILE A 146 -7.93 -9.17 -7.30
C ILE A 146 -6.48 -9.56 -7.03
N SER A 147 -6.17 -10.05 -5.83
CA SER A 147 -4.82 -10.47 -5.45
C SER A 147 -4.30 -11.61 -6.35
N SER A 148 -5.14 -12.60 -6.65
CA SER A 148 -4.79 -13.68 -7.58
C SER A 148 -4.49 -13.17 -8.99
N ARG A 149 -5.32 -12.26 -9.53
CA ARG A 149 -5.07 -11.64 -10.84
C ARG A 149 -3.79 -10.82 -10.88
N LEU A 150 -3.53 -10.06 -9.81
CA LEU A 150 -2.30 -9.28 -9.66
C LEU A 150 -1.07 -10.20 -9.61
N ASN A 151 -1.11 -11.27 -8.83
CA ASN A 151 -0.01 -12.24 -8.76
C ASN A 151 0.23 -12.91 -10.12
N GLY A 152 -0.82 -13.25 -10.87
CA GLY A 152 -0.70 -13.75 -12.24
C GLY A 152 -0.02 -12.75 -13.18
N ALA A 153 -0.42 -11.48 -13.11
CA ALA A 153 0.19 -10.41 -13.93
C ALA A 153 1.65 -10.15 -13.55
N ILE A 154 2.00 -10.23 -12.26
CA ILE A 154 3.39 -10.12 -11.79
C ILE A 154 4.23 -11.27 -12.36
N GLN A 155 3.72 -12.50 -12.29
CA GLN A 155 4.42 -13.67 -12.83
C GLN A 155 4.64 -13.55 -14.33
N GLU A 156 3.63 -13.13 -15.09
CA GLU A 156 3.76 -12.89 -16.53
C GLU A 156 4.79 -11.79 -16.83
N MET A 157 4.76 -10.70 -16.06
CA MET A 157 5.74 -9.62 -16.20
C MET A 157 7.16 -10.11 -15.93
N ASP A 158 7.37 -10.92 -14.89
CA ASP A 158 8.67 -11.50 -14.58
C ASP A 158 9.18 -12.42 -15.68
N GLU A 159 8.31 -13.27 -16.25
CA GLU A 159 8.65 -14.10 -17.40
C GLU A 159 9.04 -13.26 -18.62
N LEU A 160 8.30 -12.18 -18.91
CA LEU A 160 8.61 -11.25 -20.00
C LEU A 160 9.94 -10.51 -19.75
N LEU A 161 10.23 -10.12 -18.51
CA LEU A 161 11.49 -9.49 -18.14
C LEU A 161 12.67 -10.45 -18.28
N GLN A 162 12.52 -11.72 -17.91
CA GLN A 162 13.53 -12.75 -18.14
C GLN A 162 13.75 -12.98 -19.63
N LYS A 163 12.67 -13.12 -20.42
CA LYS A 163 12.76 -13.22 -21.90
C LYS A 163 13.48 -12.00 -22.49
N LYS A 164 13.16 -10.79 -22.04
CA LYS A 164 13.83 -9.55 -22.47
C LYS A 164 15.31 -9.53 -22.09
N ARG A 165 15.67 -10.02 -20.91
CA ARG A 165 17.07 -10.12 -20.47
C ARG A 165 17.86 -11.07 -21.36
N THR A 166 17.36 -12.28 -21.59
CA THR A 166 18.04 -13.27 -22.46
C THR A 166 18.15 -12.79 -23.91
N LEU A 167 17.15 -12.07 -24.42
CA LEU A 167 17.23 -11.43 -25.74
C LEU A 167 18.32 -10.36 -25.78
N ARG A 168 18.42 -9.49 -24.77
CA ARG A 168 19.48 -8.49 -24.70
C ARG A 168 20.87 -9.11 -24.61
N GLU A 169 21.02 -10.21 -23.89
CA GLU A 169 22.28 -10.96 -23.82
C GLU A 169 22.67 -11.51 -25.20
N LYS A 170 21.72 -12.13 -25.92
CA LYS A 170 21.93 -12.60 -27.30
C LYS A 170 22.23 -11.47 -28.28
N GLU A 171 21.53 -10.35 -28.16
CA GLU A 171 21.73 -9.16 -28.99
C GLU A 171 23.11 -8.54 -28.76
N ASN A 172 23.54 -8.42 -27.50
CA ASN A 172 24.87 -7.93 -27.15
C ASN A 172 25.97 -8.89 -27.61
N LEU A 173 25.76 -10.20 -27.49
CA LEU A 173 26.67 -11.22 -28.03
C LEU A 173 26.78 -11.08 -29.56
N GLY A 174 25.64 -10.98 -30.26
CA GLY A 174 25.60 -10.80 -31.71
C GLY A 174 26.29 -9.52 -32.16
N ARG A 175 26.03 -8.38 -31.51
CA ARG A 175 26.73 -7.12 -31.79
C ARG A 175 28.23 -7.25 -31.59
N SER A 176 28.65 -7.84 -30.47
CA SER A 176 30.06 -8.03 -30.15
C SER A 176 30.75 -8.95 -31.16
N LEU A 177 30.04 -9.97 -31.65
CA LEU A 177 30.52 -10.87 -32.70
C LEU A 177 30.67 -10.16 -34.04
N ILE A 178 29.71 -9.30 -34.42
CA ILE A 178 29.79 -8.48 -35.64
C ILE A 178 30.96 -7.50 -35.55
N PHE A 179 31.11 -6.78 -34.44
CA PHE A 179 32.24 -5.86 -34.23
C PHE A 179 33.58 -6.60 -34.28
N TYR A 180 33.66 -7.80 -33.70
CA TYR A 180 34.85 -8.64 -33.79
C TYR A 180 35.15 -9.05 -35.23
N ALA A 181 34.13 -9.51 -35.98
CA ALA A 181 34.28 -9.93 -37.38
C ALA A 181 34.71 -8.78 -38.30
N GLN A 182 34.07 -7.61 -38.16
CA GLN A 182 34.42 -6.40 -38.91
C GLN A 182 35.83 -5.93 -38.57
N GLY A 183 36.17 -5.83 -37.29
CA GLY A 183 37.50 -5.41 -36.88
C GLY A 183 38.60 -6.38 -37.33
N LEU A 184 38.32 -7.69 -37.39
CA LEU A 184 39.23 -8.69 -37.94
C LEU A 184 39.44 -8.48 -39.45
N GLN A 185 38.36 -8.26 -40.20
CA GLN A 185 38.39 -8.02 -41.64
C GLN A 185 39.13 -6.71 -41.99
N GLU A 186 38.85 -5.63 -41.28
CA GLU A 186 39.54 -4.34 -41.45
C GLU A 186 41.04 -4.49 -41.22
N LEU A 187 41.44 -5.29 -40.23
CA LEU A 187 42.84 -5.52 -39.94
C LEU A 187 43.53 -6.40 -41.00
N GLU A 188 42.82 -7.38 -41.58
CA GLU A 188 43.33 -8.15 -42.74
C GLU A 188 43.54 -7.27 -43.97
N ILE A 189 42.56 -6.41 -44.29
CA ILE A 189 42.66 -5.46 -45.41
C ILE A 189 43.84 -4.51 -45.18
N ALA A 190 43.94 -3.90 -44.01
CA ALA A 190 45.02 -2.96 -43.69
C ALA A 190 46.41 -3.62 -43.72
N LEU A 191 46.48 -4.89 -43.33
CA LEU A 191 47.71 -5.70 -43.30
C LEU A 191 47.96 -6.44 -44.62
N HIS A 192 47.12 -6.22 -45.65
CA HIS A 192 47.19 -6.83 -46.99
C HIS A 192 47.19 -8.37 -46.98
N ILE A 193 46.61 -8.98 -45.94
CA ILE A 193 46.45 -10.43 -45.84
C ILE A 193 45.23 -10.81 -46.68
N GLY A 194 45.48 -11.31 -47.90
CA GLY A 194 44.44 -11.80 -48.82
C GLY A 194 44.30 -11.03 -50.13
N THR A 195 44.98 -9.90 -50.31
CA THR A 195 45.11 -9.21 -51.61
C THR A 195 46.33 -9.73 -52.36
N SER A 196 46.36 -11.03 -52.60
CA SER A 196 47.34 -11.66 -53.48
C SER A 196 46.80 -11.59 -54.92
N SER A 197 46.81 -10.40 -55.52
CA SER A 197 46.87 -10.14 -56.97
C SER A 197 46.19 -8.81 -57.30
N VAL A 198 46.92 -7.97 -58.02
CA VAL A 198 46.51 -6.70 -58.63
C VAL A 198 46.33 -5.52 -57.67
N THR A 199 47.45 -4.90 -57.31
CA THR A 199 47.66 -3.49 -57.63
C THR A 199 49.15 -3.24 -57.71
N ASN A 200 49.56 -2.76 -58.89
CA ASN A 200 50.93 -2.39 -59.18
C ASN A 200 51.46 -1.44 -58.11
N SER A 201 52.68 -1.71 -57.70
CA SER A 201 53.63 -0.81 -57.06
C SER A 201 53.57 0.59 -57.66
N ALA A 202 52.72 1.44 -57.08
CA ALA A 202 52.85 2.87 -57.18
C ALA A 202 53.73 3.29 -56.00
N GLU A 203 54.93 3.72 -56.32
CA GLU A 203 55.89 4.37 -55.44
C GLU A 203 55.19 5.54 -54.74
N ILE A 204 54.70 5.32 -53.51
CA ILE A 204 54.34 6.40 -52.62
C ILE A 204 55.60 6.66 -51.81
N GLU A 205 56.22 7.79 -52.10
CA GLU A 205 57.28 8.40 -51.32
C GLU A 205 56.75 8.62 -49.89
N ASP A 206 56.96 7.62 -49.04
CA ASP A 206 56.45 7.59 -47.67
C ASP A 206 57.18 8.65 -46.83
N THR A 207 56.47 9.73 -46.56
CA THR A 207 56.78 10.68 -45.50
C THR A 207 56.87 9.90 -44.19
N TYR A 208 58.09 9.59 -43.74
CA TYR A 208 58.48 8.73 -42.58
C TYR A 208 57.55 8.72 -41.34
N PRO A 209 56.86 9.81 -40.95
CA PRO A 209 55.79 9.77 -39.94
C PRO A 209 54.58 8.88 -40.27
N SER A 210 54.24 8.67 -41.55
CA SER A 210 52.99 8.02 -42.00
C SER A 210 52.98 6.52 -41.73
N LEU A 211 54.08 5.81 -42.04
CA LEU A 211 54.17 4.35 -41.92
C LEU A 211 54.24 3.92 -40.46
N VAL A 212 55.07 4.58 -39.65
CA VAL A 212 55.16 4.33 -38.20
C VAL A 212 53.82 4.63 -37.53
N SER A 213 53.15 5.72 -37.89
CA SER A 213 51.81 6.05 -37.36
C SER A 213 50.76 5.02 -37.79
N ARG A 214 50.85 4.51 -39.02
CA ARG A 214 49.98 3.43 -39.53
C ARG A 214 50.18 2.14 -38.74
N LEU A 215 51.42 1.72 -38.48
CA LEU A 215 51.73 0.51 -37.69
C LEU A 215 51.31 0.65 -36.22
N LYS A 216 51.47 1.84 -35.62
CA LYS A 216 50.94 2.14 -34.29
C LYS A 216 49.42 2.05 -34.26
N SER A 217 48.74 2.66 -35.24
CA SER A 217 47.28 2.59 -35.39
C SER A 217 46.79 1.13 -35.54
N LEU A 218 47.47 0.34 -36.37
CA LEU A 218 47.17 -1.07 -36.58
C LEU A 218 47.37 -1.91 -35.30
N THR A 219 48.41 -1.61 -34.51
CA THR A 219 48.64 -2.25 -33.21
C THR A 219 47.51 -1.95 -32.22
N ILE A 220 47.06 -0.69 -32.18
CA ILE A 220 45.93 -0.27 -31.33
C ILE A 220 44.65 -0.99 -31.76
N HIS A 221 44.41 -1.10 -33.07
CA HIS A 221 43.26 -1.80 -33.64
C HIS A 221 43.29 -3.30 -33.35
N TYR A 222 44.46 -3.94 -33.45
CA TYR A 222 44.63 -5.34 -33.07
C TYR A 222 44.29 -5.56 -31.58
N HIS A 223 44.73 -4.64 -30.72
CA HIS A 223 44.47 -4.71 -29.29
C HIS A 223 42.99 -4.45 -28.94
N SER A 224 42.29 -3.59 -29.69
CA SER A 224 40.84 -3.37 -29.51
C SER A 224 40.03 -4.62 -29.87
N VAL A 225 40.33 -5.24 -31.02
CA VAL A 225 39.71 -6.51 -31.46
C VAL A 225 39.98 -7.62 -30.44
N ARG A 226 41.21 -7.69 -29.92
CA ARG A 226 41.58 -8.64 -28.86
C ARG A 226 40.84 -8.37 -27.54
N ARG A 227 40.60 -7.11 -27.18
CA ARG A 227 39.81 -6.76 -25.99
C ARG A 227 38.36 -7.21 -26.14
N ILE A 228 37.79 -7.14 -27.34
CA ILE A 228 36.44 -7.67 -27.63
C ILE A 228 36.45 -9.20 -27.51
N LEU A 229 37.49 -9.87 -28.01
CA LEU A 229 37.66 -11.32 -27.87
C LEU A 229 37.67 -11.78 -26.40
N LYS A 230 38.33 -11.02 -25.49
CA LYS A 230 38.33 -11.34 -24.05
C LYS A 230 36.93 -11.28 -23.41
N LYS A 231 36.00 -10.51 -23.99
CA LYS A 231 34.61 -10.37 -23.52
C LYS A 231 33.67 -11.41 -24.13
N LEU A 232 34.10 -12.13 -25.17
CA LEU A 232 33.32 -13.17 -25.82
C LEU A 232 33.50 -14.53 -25.11
N PRO A 233 32.44 -15.37 -25.08
CA PRO A 233 32.58 -16.76 -24.67
C PRO A 233 33.59 -17.49 -25.57
N LYS A 234 34.58 -18.15 -24.95
CA LYS A 234 35.66 -18.87 -25.66
C LYS A 234 35.16 -20.08 -26.46
N ASP A 235 34.00 -20.62 -26.08
CA ASP A 235 33.43 -21.83 -26.68
C ASP A 235 32.54 -21.55 -27.90
N HIS A 236 32.39 -20.28 -28.31
CA HIS A 236 31.54 -19.96 -29.46
C HIS A 236 32.18 -20.48 -30.76
N PRO A 237 31.49 -21.30 -31.59
CA PRO A 237 32.08 -21.95 -32.77
C PRO A 237 32.77 -20.99 -33.75
N TYR A 238 32.22 -19.78 -33.89
CA TYR A 238 32.81 -18.74 -34.73
C TYR A 238 34.18 -18.28 -34.20
N VAL A 239 34.34 -18.12 -32.87
CA VAL A 239 35.60 -17.65 -32.28
C VAL A 239 36.71 -18.67 -32.54
N VAL A 240 36.43 -19.94 -32.34
CA VAL A 240 37.37 -21.05 -32.60
C VAL A 240 37.76 -21.11 -34.08
N ALA A 241 36.81 -20.89 -35.01
CA ALA A 241 37.12 -20.82 -36.43
C ALA A 241 38.03 -19.63 -36.80
N GLN A 242 37.86 -18.49 -36.12
CA GLN A 242 38.63 -17.27 -36.38
C GLN A 242 40.02 -17.24 -35.73
N ASP A 243 40.33 -18.13 -34.76
CA ASP A 243 41.64 -18.18 -34.10
C ASP A 243 42.81 -18.36 -35.08
N SER A 244 42.59 -19.11 -36.17
CA SER A 244 43.57 -19.29 -37.24
C SER A 244 43.86 -17.98 -37.99
N ARG A 245 42.82 -17.17 -38.27
CA ARG A 245 42.93 -15.86 -38.92
C ARG A 245 43.61 -14.84 -38.02
N LEU A 246 43.22 -14.78 -36.74
CA LEU A 246 43.87 -13.93 -35.75
C LEU A 246 45.36 -14.28 -35.58
N SER A 247 45.71 -15.56 -35.67
CA SER A 247 47.11 -16.00 -35.61
C SER A 247 47.92 -15.54 -36.82
N LYS A 248 47.37 -15.62 -38.04
CA LYS A 248 48.01 -15.13 -39.28
C LYS A 248 48.22 -13.62 -39.25
N ILE A 249 47.18 -12.90 -38.86
CA ILE A 249 47.24 -11.45 -38.63
C ILE A 249 48.35 -11.10 -37.65
N ARG A 250 48.43 -11.80 -36.53
CA ARG A 250 49.46 -11.56 -35.53
C ARG A 250 50.87 -11.80 -36.08
N THR A 251 51.08 -12.92 -36.78
CA THR A 251 52.41 -13.24 -37.34
C THR A 251 52.85 -12.22 -38.36
N GLU A 252 51.93 -11.75 -39.21
CA GLU A 252 52.23 -10.75 -40.23
C GLU A 252 52.44 -9.36 -39.63
N LEU A 253 51.68 -8.97 -38.61
CA LEU A 253 51.87 -7.71 -37.91
C LEU A 253 53.21 -7.68 -37.16
N ILE A 254 53.60 -8.80 -36.54
CA ILE A 254 54.96 -8.95 -35.97
C ILE A 254 56.01 -8.92 -37.10
N GLY A 255 55.74 -9.55 -38.25
CA GLY A 255 56.60 -9.48 -39.43
C GLY A 255 56.84 -8.04 -39.89
N GLN A 256 55.78 -7.24 -40.04
CA GLN A 256 55.88 -5.84 -40.46
C GLN A 256 56.56 -4.97 -39.40
N LEU A 257 56.29 -5.19 -38.11
CA LEU A 257 56.95 -4.46 -37.01
C LEU A 257 58.44 -4.81 -36.88
N THR A 258 58.84 -6.03 -37.25
CA THR A 258 60.24 -6.49 -37.17
C THR A 258 61.03 -6.21 -38.45
N SER A 259 60.36 -6.14 -39.60
CA SER A 259 60.96 -5.82 -40.91
C SER A 259 61.32 -4.33 -41.05
N GLN A 260 60.86 -3.46 -40.14
CA GLN A 260 61.30 -2.06 -40.11
C GLN A 260 62.79 -1.99 -39.73
N GLN A 261 63.59 -1.49 -40.68
CA GLN A 261 65.04 -1.57 -40.64
C GLN A 261 65.70 -0.35 -39.97
N ASP A 262 64.94 0.73 -39.79
CA ASP A 262 65.44 2.01 -39.30
C ASP A 262 65.56 2.04 -37.76
N ARG A 263 66.69 2.55 -37.24
CA ARG A 263 67.04 2.39 -35.80
C ARG A 263 66.13 3.19 -34.87
N ASP A 264 65.74 4.39 -35.28
CA ASP A 264 64.94 5.30 -34.46
C ASP A 264 63.47 4.86 -34.41
N THR A 265 62.92 4.41 -35.54
CA THR A 265 61.55 3.88 -35.61
C THR A 265 61.41 2.55 -34.89
N LYS A 266 62.47 1.72 -34.93
CA LYS A 266 62.52 0.45 -34.20
C LYS A 266 62.36 0.65 -32.69
N ILE A 267 62.96 1.69 -32.11
CA ILE A 267 62.82 1.97 -30.66
C ILE A 267 61.36 2.30 -30.30
N GLU A 268 60.68 3.11 -31.12
CA GLU A 268 59.27 3.44 -30.89
C GLU A 268 58.33 2.24 -31.09
N LEU A 269 58.60 1.41 -32.10
CA LEU A 269 57.81 0.23 -32.42
C LEU A 269 58.10 -0.97 -31.49
N LEU A 270 59.24 -1.00 -30.81
CA LEU A 270 59.56 -2.01 -29.78
C LEU A 270 58.56 -1.97 -28.62
N SER A 271 58.00 -0.80 -28.28
CA SER A 271 56.92 -0.70 -27.29
C SER A 271 55.67 -1.46 -27.74
N CYS A 272 55.25 -1.25 -29.00
CA CYS A 272 54.13 -1.95 -29.64
C CYS A 272 54.38 -3.47 -29.69
N LEU A 273 55.58 -3.88 -30.11
CA LEU A 273 55.96 -5.28 -30.21
C LEU A 273 56.03 -5.96 -28.83
N SER A 274 56.58 -5.29 -27.81
CA SER A 274 56.63 -5.81 -26.44
C SER A 274 55.23 -6.02 -25.86
N THR A 275 54.30 -5.09 -26.15
CA THR A 275 52.91 -5.19 -25.70
C THR A 275 52.24 -6.42 -26.29
N ILE A 276 52.37 -6.64 -27.60
CA ILE A 276 51.81 -7.81 -28.29
C ILE A 276 52.47 -9.11 -27.78
N MET A 277 53.80 -9.12 -27.60
CA MET A 277 54.54 -10.32 -27.19
C MET A 277 54.32 -10.71 -25.72
N ASN A 278 54.28 -9.75 -24.80
CA ASN A 278 54.00 -10.01 -23.39
C ASN A 278 52.61 -10.60 -23.20
N GLU A 279 51.65 -10.16 -24.02
CA GLU A 279 50.28 -10.65 -23.98
C GLU A 279 50.14 -12.07 -24.54
N VAL A 280 50.95 -12.44 -25.54
CA VAL A 280 51.08 -13.84 -26.00
C VAL A 280 51.75 -14.73 -24.96
N ARG A 281 52.76 -14.22 -24.26
CA ARG A 281 53.40 -14.95 -23.15
C ARG A 281 52.43 -15.22 -22.00
N TYR A 282 51.58 -14.24 -21.68
CA TYR A 282 50.54 -14.40 -20.66
C TYR A 282 49.53 -15.50 -21.04
N GLU A 283 49.08 -15.58 -22.28
CA GLU A 283 48.18 -16.65 -22.71
C GLU A 283 48.79 -18.05 -22.71
N ARG A 284 50.08 -18.19 -23.01
CA ARG A 284 50.79 -19.48 -22.90
C ARG A 284 50.97 -19.92 -21.45
N ALA A 285 50.95 -18.99 -20.49
CA ALA A 285 51.06 -19.28 -19.07
C ALA A 285 49.71 -19.57 -18.39
N VAL A 286 48.60 -19.17 -19.02
CA VAL A 286 47.22 -19.30 -18.49
C VAL A 286 46.44 -20.46 -19.14
N ARG A 287 46.92 -21.00 -20.26
CA ARG A 287 46.47 -22.29 -20.81
C ARG A 287 47.23 -23.43 -20.13
#